data_AF-C7IXD6-F1
#
_entry.id   AF-C7IXD6-F1
#
_cell.length_a   1.000
_cell.length_b   1.000
_cell.length_c   1.000
_cell.angle_alpha   90.00
_cell.angle_beta   90.00
_cell.angle_gamma   90.00
#
_symmetry.space_group_name_H-M   'P 1'
#
loop_
_entity.id
_entity.type
_entity.pdbx_description
1 polymer ?
#
loop_
_entity_poly.entity_id
_entity_poly.type
_entity_poly.pdbx_seq_one_letter_code
_entity_poly.pdbx_strand_id
1 'polypeptide(L)'
;MGEYCGAAPEEDPAMALVTPLPTTTTTTTTAAAAAIKQPHYYGCFDRCSTKQVFDNLHGNISLDPLAREFVDTEEFQRLRDLKQLGLTYLVYPGAVHTRFEHSLGVYWLAGEAMNNLRLYQGEELGIDRVDMQTVKLAGLLHDIGHGPFSHLFEHEFLPRVVPGSTWTHENMSALLLDSIVDKHQIDIEADHLKIVMVIHVFIQLLWHLSIAIRLTHLLLSLRRMALRTSYLMF
;
A
#
# COMPACT_ATOMS: atom_id res chain seq x y z
N MET A 1 43.51 3.03 -70.41
CA MET A 1 44.82 3.35 -69.80
C MET A 1 44.79 2.74 -68.41
N GLY A 2 45.65 1.76 -68.12
CA GLY A 2 45.62 0.99 -66.85
C GLY A 2 44.42 0.04 -66.71
N GLU A 3 44.45 -1.14 -66.09
CA GLU A 3 45.52 -1.87 -65.34
C GLU A 3 46.11 -1.12 -64.12
N TYR A 4 46.24 -1.69 -62.91
CA TYR A 4 46.05 -3.07 -62.38
C TYR A 4 45.79 -2.98 -60.85
N CYS A 5 45.24 -3.94 -60.08
CA CYS A 5 44.74 -5.30 -60.35
C CYS A 5 43.27 -5.42 -59.78
N GLY A 6 42.76 -6.33 -58.93
CA GLY A 6 43.22 -7.53 -58.19
C GLY A 6 42.99 -7.43 -56.66
N ALA A 7 42.42 -8.41 -55.93
CA ALA A 7 41.76 -9.66 -56.35
C ALA A 7 40.64 -10.11 -55.34
N ALA A 8 39.88 -11.14 -55.72
CA ALA A 8 38.55 -11.53 -55.20
C ALA A 8 38.58 -12.60 -54.05
N PRO A 9 37.43 -13.03 -53.49
CA PRO A 9 37.31 -13.94 -52.32
C PRO A 9 36.93 -15.39 -52.71
N GLU A 10 36.72 -16.27 -51.72
CA GLU A 10 35.79 -17.43 -51.81
C GLU A 10 35.42 -18.02 -50.42
N GLU A 11 34.43 -18.91 -50.36
CA GLU A 11 33.83 -19.50 -49.13
C GLU A 11 33.78 -21.06 -49.15
N ASP A 12 33.48 -21.68 -48.00
CA ASP A 12 32.90 -23.04 -47.84
C ASP A 12 33.80 -24.27 -48.20
N PRO A 13 33.38 -25.56 -48.09
CA PRO A 13 32.53 -26.22 -47.09
C PRO A 13 33.15 -27.47 -46.37
N ALA A 14 32.62 -27.77 -45.17
CA ALA A 14 32.20 -29.10 -44.65
C ALA A 14 33.16 -30.33 -44.42
N MET A 15 32.67 -31.18 -43.49
CA MET A 15 32.86 -32.64 -43.30
C MET A 15 34.05 -33.28 -42.54
N ALA A 16 33.68 -33.88 -41.40
CA ALA A 16 34.03 -35.23 -40.89
C ALA A 16 35.47 -35.59 -40.40
N LEU A 17 35.55 -35.92 -39.11
CA LEU A 17 36.25 -37.11 -38.56
C LEU A 17 35.67 -37.49 -37.18
N VAL A 18 35.97 -38.69 -36.67
CA VAL A 18 35.13 -39.40 -35.65
C VAL A 18 35.96 -40.05 -34.52
N THR A 19 35.37 -40.10 -33.30
CA THR A 19 35.80 -40.83 -32.07
C THR A 19 37.12 -40.42 -31.38
N PRO A 20 37.34 -40.77 -30.07
CA PRO A 20 36.43 -41.40 -29.09
C PRO A 20 36.19 -40.57 -27.80
N LEU A 21 35.33 -41.08 -26.91
CA LEU A 21 34.98 -40.51 -25.60
C LEU A 21 36.00 -40.87 -24.50
N PRO A 22 36.45 -39.92 -23.66
CA PRO A 22 37.07 -40.19 -22.36
C PRO A 22 36.14 -39.81 -21.18
N THR A 23 35.89 -40.74 -20.27
CA THR A 23 35.06 -40.51 -19.07
C THR A 23 35.93 -40.03 -17.89
N THR A 24 35.84 -38.75 -17.51
CA THR A 24 36.39 -38.27 -16.24
C THR A 24 35.56 -37.16 -15.61
N THR A 25 35.28 -37.28 -14.32
CA THR A 25 34.49 -36.31 -13.53
C THR A 25 35.31 -35.07 -13.18
N THR A 26 34.82 -33.88 -13.57
CA THR A 26 35.26 -32.60 -12.97
C THR A 26 34.04 -31.70 -12.74
N THR A 27 33.84 -31.27 -11.50
CA THR A 27 32.74 -30.41 -11.09
C THR A 27 33.10 -28.93 -11.28
N THR A 28 32.42 -28.22 -12.20
CA THR A 28 32.58 -26.76 -12.31
C THR A 28 31.22 -26.04 -12.33
N THR A 29 30.88 -25.56 -11.14
CA THR A 29 29.79 -24.67 -10.76
C THR A 29 29.54 -23.47 -11.70
N THR A 30 28.33 -23.35 -12.24
CA THR A 30 27.66 -22.06 -12.54
C THR A 30 26.13 -22.16 -12.35
N ALA A 31 25.69 -22.76 -11.23
CA ALA A 31 24.33 -22.50 -10.75
C ALA A 31 24.29 -21.04 -10.28
N ALA A 32 23.63 -20.17 -11.07
CA ALA A 32 23.38 -18.80 -10.63
C ALA A 32 22.50 -18.86 -9.38
N ALA A 33 23.03 -18.40 -8.25
CA ALA A 33 22.31 -18.37 -6.98
C ALA A 33 21.25 -17.25 -7.02
N ALA A 34 20.14 -17.53 -7.70
CA ALA A 34 18.88 -16.86 -7.45
C ALA A 34 18.60 -17.01 -5.95
N ALA A 35 18.76 -15.93 -5.19
CA ALA A 35 18.60 -15.96 -3.76
C ALA A 35 17.14 -16.30 -3.47
N ILE A 36 16.89 -17.51 -2.97
CA ILE A 36 15.57 -17.94 -2.51
C ILE A 36 15.20 -17.00 -1.36
N LYS A 37 14.35 -16.00 -1.63
CA LYS A 37 13.64 -15.25 -0.59
C LYS A 37 12.96 -16.31 0.28
N GLN A 38 13.40 -16.46 1.52
CA GLN A 38 12.67 -17.31 2.47
C GLN A 38 11.44 -16.50 2.92
N PRO A 39 10.22 -17.09 2.95
CA PRO A 39 8.97 -16.38 3.17
C PRO A 39 8.75 -16.00 4.65
N HIS A 40 9.81 -15.61 5.35
CA HIS A 40 9.83 -15.33 6.80
C HIS A 40 9.27 -13.94 7.13
N TYR A 41 8.31 -13.45 6.35
CA TYR A 41 7.78 -12.10 6.49
C TYR A 41 6.82 -11.92 7.67
N TYR A 42 6.50 -12.98 8.42
CA TYR A 42 5.60 -12.98 9.58
C TYR A 42 6.33 -13.20 10.93
N GLY A 43 7.64 -12.91 10.96
CA GLY A 43 8.54 -13.20 12.07
C GLY A 43 8.48 -12.21 13.25
N CYS A 44 9.43 -12.37 14.18
CA CYS A 44 9.72 -11.38 15.22
C CYS A 44 10.86 -10.47 14.73
N PHE A 45 10.55 -9.21 14.44
CA PHE A 45 11.52 -8.26 13.90
C PHE A 45 12.43 -7.67 14.98
N ASP A 46 13.74 -7.65 14.74
CA ASP A 46 14.64 -6.81 15.53
C ASP A 46 14.41 -5.33 15.20
N ARG A 47 14.59 -4.45 16.19
CA ARG A 47 14.42 -2.99 16.04
C ARG A 47 15.42 -2.34 15.09
N CYS A 48 16.51 -3.03 14.73
CA CYS A 48 17.40 -2.60 13.66
C CYS A 48 16.84 -2.84 12.24
N SER A 49 15.74 -3.60 12.10
CA SER A 49 15.11 -3.95 10.81
C SER A 49 13.85 -3.15 10.48
N THR A 50 13.24 -2.46 11.46
CA THR A 50 12.00 -1.69 11.27
C THR A 50 12.30 -0.23 10.93
N LYS A 51 11.54 0.35 9.99
CA LYS A 51 11.71 1.76 9.60
C LYS A 51 10.92 2.65 10.56
N GLN A 52 11.60 3.58 11.21
CA GLN A 52 10.96 4.60 12.03
C GLN A 52 10.50 5.77 11.16
N VAL A 53 9.26 6.23 11.35
CA VAL A 53 8.74 7.47 10.76
C VAL A 53 8.12 8.30 11.88
N PHE A 54 8.53 9.56 12.01
CA PHE A 54 7.93 10.47 12.97
C PHE A 54 6.65 11.09 12.40
N ASP A 55 5.54 10.93 13.13
CA ASP A 55 4.28 11.62 12.93
C ASP A 55 3.98 12.57 14.11
N ASN A 56 3.27 13.67 13.82
CA ASN A 56 2.96 14.71 14.80
C ASN A 56 1.84 14.33 15.79
N LEU A 57 1.02 13.32 15.49
CA LEU A 57 -0.10 12.87 16.34
C LEU A 57 0.27 11.62 17.15
N HIS A 58 1.06 10.72 16.55
CA HIS A 58 1.39 9.40 17.11
C HIS A 58 2.87 9.25 17.54
N GLY A 59 3.74 10.18 17.17
CA GLY A 59 5.18 10.11 17.47
C GLY A 59 5.91 9.15 16.54
N ASN A 60 6.81 8.33 17.08
CA ASN A 60 7.61 7.40 16.26
C ASN A 60 6.81 6.14 15.89
N ILE A 61 6.28 6.11 14.67
CA ILE A 61 5.62 4.95 14.08
C ILE A 61 6.68 3.97 13.58
N SER A 62 6.66 2.74 14.10
CA SER A 62 7.51 1.63 13.66
C SER A 62 6.85 0.84 12.53
N LEU A 63 7.46 0.88 11.34
CA LEU A 63 7.03 0.09 10.18
C LEU A 63 7.70 -1.29 10.18
N ASP A 64 6.88 -2.35 10.12
CA ASP A 64 7.33 -3.70 9.80
C ASP A 64 7.96 -3.70 8.40
N PRO A 65 8.92 -4.59 8.06
CA PRO A 65 9.63 -4.44 6.79
C PRO A 65 8.74 -4.71 5.55
N LEU A 66 7.63 -5.47 5.68
CA LEU A 66 6.63 -5.61 4.62
C LEU A 66 5.89 -4.30 4.38
N ALA A 67 5.42 -3.65 5.45
CA ALA A 67 4.82 -2.32 5.38
C ALA A 67 5.84 -1.29 4.83
N ARG A 68 7.13 -1.46 5.12
CA ARG A 68 8.21 -0.64 4.54
C ARG A 68 8.35 -0.84 3.03
N GLU A 69 8.27 -2.07 2.53
CA GLU A 69 8.31 -2.34 1.08
C GLU A 69 7.18 -1.60 0.36
N PHE A 70 5.94 -1.69 0.85
CA PHE A 70 4.82 -0.91 0.29
C PHE A 70 5.00 0.60 0.45
N VAL A 71 5.41 1.10 1.63
CA VAL A 71 5.59 2.55 1.86
C VAL A 71 6.63 3.15 0.91
N ASP A 72 7.70 2.41 0.60
CA ASP A 72 8.81 2.91 -0.22
C ASP A 72 8.55 2.80 -1.75
N THR A 73 7.34 2.39 -2.18
CA THR A 73 6.87 2.42 -3.58
C THR A 73 6.49 3.83 -4.06
N GLU A 74 6.59 4.10 -5.36
CA GLU A 74 6.17 5.39 -5.94
C GLU A 74 4.65 5.61 -5.85
N GLU A 75 3.88 4.53 -5.97
CA GLU A 75 2.42 4.52 -5.85
C GLU A 75 1.94 4.96 -4.46
N PHE A 76 2.66 4.57 -3.40
CA PHE A 76 2.37 5.00 -2.03
C PHE A 76 2.99 6.37 -1.71
N GLN A 77 4.21 6.68 -2.17
CA GLN A 77 4.81 8.01 -1.96
C GLN A 77 3.99 9.14 -2.61
N ARG A 78 3.30 8.87 -3.72
CA ARG A 78 2.30 9.76 -4.35
C ARG A 78 1.23 10.29 -3.37
N LEU A 79 0.91 9.57 -2.31
CA LEU A 79 -0.10 9.99 -1.32
C LEU A 79 0.28 11.27 -0.55
N ARG A 80 1.54 11.73 -0.63
CA ARG A 80 2.01 13.01 -0.08
C ARG A 80 1.42 14.22 -0.80
N ASP A 81 1.17 14.11 -2.10
CA ASP A 81 0.62 15.19 -2.90
C ASP A 81 -0.92 15.25 -2.83
N LEU A 82 -1.56 14.17 -2.34
CA LEU A 82 -3.00 14.10 -2.12
C LEU A 82 -3.38 14.66 -0.74
N LYS A 83 -4.11 15.77 -0.72
CA LYS A 83 -4.68 16.33 0.52
C LYS A 83 -5.91 15.53 0.94
N GLN A 84 -5.97 15.10 2.21
CA GLN A 84 -7.06 14.28 2.75
C GLN A 84 -8.43 14.93 2.45
N LEU A 85 -8.57 16.20 2.81
CA LEU A 85 -9.80 16.99 2.67
C LEU A 85 -9.88 17.76 1.34
N GLY A 86 -9.16 17.32 0.30
CA GLY A 86 -9.23 17.90 -1.05
C GLY A 86 -8.93 19.40 -1.08
N LEU A 87 -9.96 20.23 -1.33
CA LEU A 87 -9.85 21.69 -1.43
C LEU A 87 -10.08 22.44 -0.11
N THR A 88 -10.40 21.76 1.00
CA THR A 88 -10.72 22.41 2.30
C THR A 88 -9.61 23.32 2.83
N TYR A 89 -8.34 23.08 2.45
CA TYR A 89 -7.20 23.93 2.82
C TYR A 89 -7.31 25.39 2.33
N LEU A 90 -8.11 25.65 1.28
CA LEU A 90 -8.36 27.00 0.77
C LEU A 90 -9.25 27.85 1.70
N VAL A 91 -10.01 27.21 2.60
CA VAL A 91 -10.84 27.86 3.62
C VAL A 91 -10.21 27.75 5.00
N TYR A 92 -9.57 26.63 5.30
CA TYR A 92 -8.93 26.34 6.58
C TYR A 92 -7.44 26.03 6.36
N PRO A 93 -6.52 27.01 6.54
CA PRO A 93 -5.10 26.82 6.19
C PRO A 93 -4.35 25.76 7.02
N GLY A 94 -4.96 25.23 8.10
CA GLY A 94 -4.46 24.05 8.83
C GLY A 94 -4.85 22.69 8.20
N ALA A 95 -5.77 22.66 7.24
CA ALA A 95 -6.25 21.43 6.59
C ALA A 95 -5.31 20.94 5.46
N VAL A 96 -4.00 21.11 5.64
CA VAL A 96 -2.95 20.78 4.66
C VAL A 96 -2.44 19.33 4.73
N HIS A 97 -3.02 18.51 5.60
CA HIS A 97 -2.60 17.14 5.86
C HIS A 97 -2.87 16.21 4.66
N THR A 98 -1.97 15.24 4.48
CA THR A 98 -1.91 14.37 3.30
C THR A 98 -2.49 12.98 3.57
N ARG A 99 -2.82 12.24 2.50
CA ARG A 99 -3.23 10.84 2.63
C ARG A 99 -2.09 9.94 3.09
N PHE A 100 -0.83 10.32 2.82
CA PHE A 100 0.36 9.59 3.29
C PHE A 100 0.44 9.54 4.82
N GLU A 101 0.32 10.68 5.52
CA GLU A 101 0.35 10.67 6.98
C GLU A 101 -0.92 10.07 7.60
N HIS A 102 -2.06 10.16 6.92
CA HIS A 102 -3.29 9.47 7.33
C HIS A 102 -3.12 7.94 7.30
N SER A 103 -2.66 7.37 6.18
CA SER A 103 -2.36 5.94 6.06
C SER A 103 -1.38 5.43 7.12
N LEU A 104 -0.34 6.22 7.45
CA LEU A 104 0.57 5.87 8.54
C LEU A 104 -0.11 5.88 9.92
N GLY A 105 -0.94 6.88 10.21
CA GLY A 105 -1.72 6.94 11.44
C GLY A 105 -2.72 5.79 11.55
N VAL A 106 -3.39 5.40 10.46
CA VAL A 106 -4.32 4.26 10.44
C VAL A 106 -3.57 2.94 10.58
N TYR A 107 -2.41 2.75 9.96
CA TYR A 107 -1.52 1.60 10.19
C TYR A 107 -1.12 1.47 11.68
N TRP A 108 -0.77 2.59 12.33
CA TRP A 108 -0.43 2.61 13.75
C TRP A 108 -1.63 2.24 14.64
N LEU A 109 -2.77 2.90 14.42
CA LEU A 109 -4.01 2.65 15.17
C LEU A 109 -4.56 1.24 14.97
N ALA A 110 -4.41 0.66 13.78
CA ALA A 110 -4.74 -0.74 13.50
C ALA A 110 -3.85 -1.70 14.30
N GLY A 111 -2.55 -1.40 14.42
CA GLY A 111 -1.63 -2.14 15.28
C GLY A 111 -2.04 -2.09 16.74
N GLU A 112 -2.36 -0.91 17.26
CA GLU A 112 -2.80 -0.74 18.65
C GLU A 112 -4.17 -1.37 18.93
N ALA A 113 -5.10 -1.34 17.98
CA ALA A 113 -6.37 -2.06 18.09
C ALA A 113 -6.14 -3.57 18.19
N MET A 114 -5.29 -4.14 17.33
CA MET A 114 -4.95 -5.56 17.36
C MET A 114 -4.16 -5.96 18.61
N ASN A 115 -3.25 -5.10 19.10
CA ASN A 115 -2.57 -5.30 20.39
C ASN A 115 -3.59 -5.44 21.53
N ASN A 116 -4.56 -4.52 21.61
CA ASN A 116 -5.59 -4.55 22.66
C ASN A 116 -6.53 -5.75 22.53
N LEU A 117 -7.02 -6.07 21.33
CA LEU A 117 -7.86 -7.26 21.09
C LEU A 117 -7.13 -8.55 21.50
N ARG A 118 -5.84 -8.67 21.17
CA ARG A 118 -5.00 -9.81 21.57
C ARG A 118 -4.81 -9.90 23.09
N LEU A 119 -4.64 -8.76 23.77
CA LEU A 119 -4.46 -8.72 25.23
C LEU A 119 -5.71 -9.13 26.01
N TYR A 120 -6.91 -8.87 25.48
CA TYR A 120 -8.17 -9.16 26.18
C TYR A 120 -8.90 -10.43 25.70
N GLN A 121 -8.75 -10.82 24.42
CA GLN A 121 -9.49 -11.93 23.80
C GLN A 121 -8.63 -12.78 22.83
N GLY A 122 -7.30 -12.62 22.83
CA GLY A 122 -6.42 -13.27 21.84
C GLY A 122 -6.48 -14.80 21.81
N GLU A 123 -6.66 -15.45 22.97
CA GLU A 123 -6.79 -16.92 23.06
C GLU A 123 -8.17 -17.42 22.58
N GLU A 124 -9.23 -16.63 22.77
CA GLU A 124 -10.60 -16.96 22.33
C GLU A 124 -10.75 -16.79 20.81
N LEU A 125 -10.19 -15.69 20.29
CA LEU A 125 -10.28 -15.32 18.87
C LEU A 125 -9.17 -15.91 18.00
N GLY A 126 -8.16 -16.57 18.61
CA GLY A 126 -7.04 -17.20 17.90
C GLY A 126 -6.03 -16.24 17.27
N ILE A 127 -6.06 -14.95 17.61
CA ILE A 127 -5.32 -13.87 16.93
C ILE A 127 -3.81 -14.14 16.92
N ASP A 128 -3.26 -14.38 15.73
CA ASP A 128 -1.88 -14.81 15.56
C ASP A 128 -0.93 -13.61 15.29
N ARG A 129 0.17 -13.75 14.53
CA ARG A 129 1.00 -12.62 14.06
C ARG A 129 0.62 -12.16 12.66
N VAL A 130 0.20 -13.09 11.81
CA VAL A 130 -0.22 -12.86 10.42
C VAL A 130 -1.47 -11.99 10.38
N ASP A 131 -2.46 -12.24 11.25
CA ASP A 131 -3.66 -11.41 11.44
C ASP A 131 -3.28 -9.96 11.75
N MET A 132 -2.42 -9.76 12.75
CA MET A 132 -2.01 -8.42 13.20
C MET A 132 -1.30 -7.65 12.08
N GLN A 133 -0.42 -8.32 11.34
CA GLN A 133 0.30 -7.75 10.21
C GLN A 133 -0.63 -7.44 9.03
N THR A 134 -1.58 -8.33 8.74
CA THR A 134 -2.59 -8.17 7.67
C THR A 134 -3.53 -7.00 7.97
N VAL A 135 -4.04 -6.88 9.20
CA VAL A 135 -4.91 -5.77 9.63
C VAL A 135 -4.17 -4.44 9.64
N LYS A 136 -2.91 -4.40 10.10
CA LYS A 136 -2.04 -3.22 9.97
C LYS A 136 -1.83 -2.81 8.51
N LEU A 137 -1.50 -3.78 7.65
CA LEU A 137 -1.27 -3.53 6.22
C LEU A 137 -2.55 -3.06 5.50
N ALA A 138 -3.72 -3.59 5.89
CA ALA A 138 -5.00 -3.11 5.41
C ALA A 138 -5.23 -1.64 5.78
N GLY A 139 -4.98 -1.28 7.04
CA GLY A 139 -5.05 0.10 7.51
C GLY A 139 -4.10 1.05 6.77
N LEU A 140 -2.91 0.58 6.39
CA LEU A 140 -1.95 1.34 5.60
C LEU A 140 -2.47 1.61 4.17
N LEU A 141 -2.93 0.56 3.49
CA LEU A 141 -3.16 0.58 2.04
C LEU A 141 -4.58 0.96 1.63
N HIS A 142 -5.53 1.05 2.57
CA HIS A 142 -6.95 1.36 2.30
C HIS A 142 -7.13 2.58 1.38
N ASP A 143 -6.37 3.64 1.61
CA ASP A 143 -6.54 4.96 0.98
C ASP A 143 -5.81 5.12 -0.38
N ILE A 144 -5.09 4.09 -0.85
CA ILE A 144 -4.09 4.22 -1.93
C ILE A 144 -4.69 4.57 -3.30
N GLY A 145 -5.90 4.07 -3.59
CA GLY A 145 -6.61 4.25 -4.85
C GLY A 145 -7.22 5.64 -5.05
N HIS A 146 -7.17 6.53 -4.06
CA HIS A 146 -7.77 7.86 -4.18
C HIS A 146 -7.13 8.70 -5.30
N GLY A 147 -7.99 9.41 -6.04
CA GLY A 147 -7.59 10.40 -7.04
C GLY A 147 -7.20 11.77 -6.42
N PRO A 148 -6.81 12.74 -7.27
CA PRO A 148 -6.65 14.14 -6.88
C PRO A 148 -7.90 14.67 -6.15
N PHE A 149 -7.77 15.64 -5.25
CA PHE A 149 -8.92 16.29 -4.58
C PHE A 149 -9.88 15.35 -3.81
N SER A 150 -9.52 14.10 -3.53
CA SER A 150 -10.35 13.13 -2.79
C SER A 150 -11.70 12.86 -3.47
N HIS A 151 -12.80 12.74 -2.72
CA HIS A 151 -14.14 12.42 -3.24
C HIS A 151 -14.67 13.41 -4.30
N LEU A 152 -14.07 14.61 -4.44
CA LEU A 152 -14.39 15.52 -5.54
C LEU A 152 -13.98 14.94 -6.91
N PHE A 153 -12.92 14.13 -6.99
CA PHE A 153 -12.58 13.48 -8.26
C PHE A 153 -13.61 12.40 -8.63
N GLU A 154 -14.04 11.62 -7.65
CA GLU A 154 -15.01 10.55 -7.83
C GLU A 154 -16.43 11.05 -8.16
N HIS A 155 -16.97 11.97 -7.35
CA HIS A 155 -18.37 12.37 -7.45
C HIS A 155 -18.61 13.61 -8.33
N GLU A 156 -17.61 14.48 -8.50
CA GLU A 156 -17.76 15.76 -9.21
C GLU A 156 -16.96 15.83 -10.52
N PHE A 157 -15.74 15.27 -10.61
CA PHE A 157 -14.93 15.34 -11.83
C PHE A 157 -15.26 14.21 -12.82
N LEU A 158 -15.11 12.95 -12.39
CA LEU A 158 -15.27 11.80 -13.29
C LEU A 158 -16.64 11.71 -13.96
N PRO A 159 -17.80 11.96 -13.30
CA PRO A 159 -19.10 11.90 -13.97
C PRO A 159 -19.30 12.97 -15.05
N ARG A 160 -18.50 14.05 -15.03
CA ARG A 160 -18.51 15.12 -16.04
C ARG A 160 -17.58 14.84 -17.23
N VAL A 161 -16.50 14.09 -17.02
CA VAL A 161 -15.47 13.80 -18.04
C VAL A 161 -15.69 12.42 -18.69
N VAL A 162 -16.16 11.44 -17.91
CA VAL A 162 -16.51 10.08 -18.35
C VAL A 162 -17.92 9.75 -17.81
N PRO A 163 -18.99 10.20 -18.50
CA PRO A 163 -20.36 9.91 -18.09
C PRO A 163 -20.63 8.41 -17.98
N GLY A 164 -21.25 7.99 -16.88
CA GLY A 164 -21.51 6.57 -16.60
C GLY A 164 -20.32 5.79 -16.03
N SER A 165 -19.21 6.44 -15.68
CA SER A 165 -18.09 5.79 -15.00
C SER A 165 -18.50 5.19 -13.67
N THR A 166 -18.17 3.92 -13.45
CA THR A 166 -18.31 3.20 -12.18
C THR A 166 -17.01 3.17 -11.37
N TRP A 167 -16.11 4.12 -11.64
CA TRP A 167 -14.86 4.29 -10.90
C TRP A 167 -15.18 4.67 -9.45
N THR A 168 -14.57 3.95 -8.51
CA THR A 168 -14.55 4.36 -7.10
C THR A 168 -13.13 4.18 -6.56
N HIS A 169 -12.75 4.97 -5.57
CA HIS A 169 -11.42 4.89 -4.97
C HIS A 169 -11.13 3.51 -4.36
N GLU A 170 -12.15 2.79 -3.88
CA GLU A 170 -11.99 1.45 -3.30
C GLU A 170 -11.66 0.39 -4.35
N ASN A 171 -12.37 0.41 -5.49
CA ASN A 171 -12.06 -0.45 -6.62
C ASN A 171 -10.68 -0.14 -7.21
N MET A 172 -10.21 1.12 -7.12
CA MET A 172 -8.84 1.47 -7.49
C MET A 172 -7.81 1.06 -6.44
N SER A 173 -8.11 1.09 -5.14
CA SER A 173 -7.20 0.59 -4.10
C SER A 173 -6.90 -0.89 -4.33
N ALA A 174 -7.92 -1.68 -4.70
CA ALA A 174 -7.77 -3.07 -5.14
C ALA A 174 -6.85 -3.20 -6.37
N LEU A 175 -7.22 -2.60 -7.51
CA LEU A 175 -6.47 -2.73 -8.76
C LEU A 175 -5.03 -2.20 -8.68
N LEU A 176 -4.80 -1.15 -7.88
CA LEU A 176 -3.48 -0.57 -7.67
C LEU A 176 -2.63 -1.43 -6.74
N LEU A 177 -3.23 -2.11 -5.76
CA LEU A 177 -2.53 -3.06 -4.88
C LEU A 177 -1.98 -4.25 -5.67
N ASP A 178 -2.81 -4.89 -6.50
CA ASP A 178 -2.38 -6.00 -7.36
C ASP A 178 -1.22 -5.56 -8.28
N SER A 179 -1.36 -4.40 -8.93
CA SER A 179 -0.32 -3.80 -9.78
C SER A 179 1.00 -3.51 -9.03
N ILE A 180 0.93 -3.06 -7.77
CA ILE A 180 2.12 -2.84 -6.93
C ILE A 180 2.85 -4.15 -6.63
N VAL A 181 2.11 -5.20 -6.26
CA VAL A 181 2.69 -6.51 -5.92
C VAL A 181 3.41 -7.11 -7.13
N ASP A 182 2.75 -7.13 -8.30
CA ASP A 182 3.34 -7.61 -9.56
C ASP A 182 4.58 -6.80 -9.98
N LYS A 183 4.50 -5.46 -9.91
CA LYS A 183 5.55 -4.55 -10.38
C LYS A 183 6.81 -4.58 -9.49
N HIS A 184 6.63 -4.57 -8.17
CA HIS A 184 7.74 -4.46 -7.20
C HIS A 184 8.17 -5.83 -6.64
N GLN A 185 7.50 -6.92 -7.01
CA GLN A 185 7.81 -8.30 -6.60
C GLN A 185 7.84 -8.47 -5.07
N ILE A 186 6.81 -7.90 -4.43
CA ILE A 186 6.59 -7.97 -2.98
C ILE A 186 6.10 -9.38 -2.63
N ASP A 187 6.71 -9.98 -1.61
CA ASP A 187 6.43 -11.37 -1.21
C ASP A 187 5.29 -11.40 -0.17
N ILE A 188 4.07 -11.69 -0.64
CA ILE A 188 2.84 -11.71 0.17
C ILE A 188 1.85 -12.74 -0.38
N GLU A 189 1.21 -13.53 0.49
CA GLU A 189 0.27 -14.56 0.04
C GLU A 189 -1.04 -13.95 -0.46
N ALA A 190 -1.59 -14.51 -1.55
CA ALA A 190 -2.76 -13.98 -2.23
C ALA A 190 -4.05 -13.92 -1.37
N ASP A 191 -4.13 -14.71 -0.30
CA ASP A 191 -5.27 -14.65 0.63
C ASP A 191 -5.14 -13.48 1.62
N HIS A 192 -3.93 -13.06 1.98
CA HIS A 192 -3.73 -11.83 2.78
C HIS A 192 -4.03 -10.57 1.98
N LEU A 193 -3.75 -10.56 0.66
CA LEU A 193 -4.19 -9.48 -0.23
C LEU A 193 -5.72 -9.35 -0.26
N LYS A 194 -6.46 -10.46 -0.39
CA LYS A 194 -7.94 -10.47 -0.34
C LYS A 194 -8.45 -9.95 1.00
N ILE A 195 -7.83 -10.33 2.12
CA ILE A 195 -8.22 -9.84 3.46
C ILE A 195 -7.95 -8.32 3.58
N VAL A 196 -6.84 -7.82 3.05
CA VAL A 196 -6.56 -6.37 2.94
C VAL A 196 -7.68 -5.64 2.17
N MET A 197 -8.10 -6.16 1.03
CA MET A 197 -9.19 -5.60 0.21
C MET A 197 -10.55 -5.63 0.93
N VAL A 198 -10.85 -6.69 1.70
CA VAL A 198 -12.10 -6.79 2.49
C VAL A 198 -12.12 -5.84 3.68
N ILE A 199 -11.00 -5.72 4.41
CA ILE A 199 -10.89 -4.82 5.57
C ILE A 199 -11.00 -3.35 5.15
N HIS A 200 -10.51 -2.97 3.96
CA HIS A 200 -10.65 -1.61 3.45
C HIS A 200 -12.11 -1.10 3.47
N VAL A 201 -13.06 -1.89 2.98
CA VAL A 201 -14.50 -1.56 2.99
C VAL A 201 -15.01 -1.37 4.42
N PHE A 202 -14.53 -2.20 5.35
CA PHE A 202 -14.93 -2.16 6.76
C PHE A 202 -14.37 -0.94 7.51
N ILE A 203 -13.13 -0.54 7.23
CA ILE A 203 -12.53 0.70 7.77
C ILE A 203 -13.32 1.93 7.30
N GLN A 204 -13.72 1.98 6.03
CA GLN A 204 -14.48 3.10 5.49
C GLN A 204 -15.89 3.20 6.13
N LEU A 205 -16.56 2.06 6.34
CA LEU A 205 -17.82 1.98 7.10
C LEU A 205 -17.67 2.48 8.54
N LEU A 206 -16.60 2.09 9.24
CA LEU A 206 -16.31 2.54 10.61
C LEU A 206 -15.97 4.04 10.67
N TRP A 207 -15.30 4.59 9.65
CA TRP A 207 -15.00 6.03 9.54
C TRP A 207 -16.28 6.84 9.34
N HIS A 208 -17.13 6.43 8.39
CA HIS A 208 -18.45 7.05 8.17
C HIS A 208 -19.33 6.99 9.42
N LEU A 209 -19.35 5.85 10.13
CA LEU A 209 -20.11 5.70 11.37
C LEU A 209 -19.54 6.59 12.51
N SER A 210 -18.22 6.65 12.66
CA SER A 210 -17.54 7.52 13.64
C SER A 210 -17.79 9.01 13.37
N ILE A 211 -17.79 9.43 12.10
CA ILE A 211 -18.15 10.80 11.71
C ILE A 211 -19.63 11.08 11.95
N ALA A 212 -20.55 10.16 11.62
CA ALA A 212 -21.96 10.30 11.91
C ALA A 212 -22.23 10.45 13.42
N ILE A 213 -21.55 9.67 14.26
CA ILE A 213 -21.62 9.78 15.72
C ILE A 213 -21.08 11.14 16.20
N ARG A 214 -19.91 11.58 15.70
CA ARG A 214 -19.29 12.87 16.07
C ARG A 214 -20.12 14.07 15.63
N LEU A 215 -20.67 14.05 14.42
CA LEU A 215 -21.63 15.06 13.93
C LEU A 215 -22.90 15.08 14.76
N THR A 216 -23.45 13.91 15.11
CA THR A 216 -24.62 13.82 15.99
C THR A 216 -24.32 14.42 17.37
N HIS A 217 -23.16 14.14 17.94
CA HIS A 217 -22.71 14.75 19.20
C HIS A 217 -22.52 16.27 19.10
N LEU A 218 -21.95 16.77 18.00
CA LEU A 218 -21.78 18.20 17.74
C LEU A 218 -23.13 18.91 17.59
N LEU A 219 -24.05 18.35 16.80
CA LEU A 219 -25.41 18.87 16.61
C LEU A 219 -26.22 18.84 17.91
N LEU A 220 -26.08 17.79 18.73
CA LEU A 220 -26.66 17.73 20.08
C LEU A 220 -26.06 18.80 21.01
N SER A 221 -24.76 19.06 20.92
CA SER A 221 -24.09 20.12 21.69
C SER A 221 -24.59 21.51 21.28
N LEU A 222 -24.61 21.80 19.97
CA LEU A 222 -25.13 23.05 19.41
C LEU A 222 -26.61 23.25 19.76
N ARG A 223 -27.45 22.20 19.68
CA ARG A 223 -28.86 22.26 20.09
C ARG A 223 -29.02 22.55 21.59
N ARG A 224 -28.19 21.95 22.46
CA ARG A 224 -28.18 22.24 23.91
C ARG A 224 -27.72 23.68 24.19
N MET A 225 -26.77 24.20 23.42
CA MET A 225 -26.29 25.58 23.53
C MET A 225 -27.37 26.59 23.10
N ALA A 226 -28.01 26.36 21.95
CA ALA A 226 -29.11 27.18 21.44
C ALA A 226 -30.30 27.22 22.41
N LEU A 227 -30.71 26.06 22.94
CA LEU A 227 -31.78 25.99 23.95
C LEU A 227 -31.41 26.75 25.23
N ARG A 228 -30.16 26.67 25.70
CA ARG A 228 -29.69 27.47 26.85
C ARG A 228 -29.75 28.97 26.59
N THR A 229 -29.40 29.44 25.38
CA THR A 229 -29.54 30.86 25.03
C THR A 229 -31.00 31.30 24.95
N SER A 230 -31.92 30.44 24.47
CA SER A 230 -33.36 30.74 24.49
C SER A 230 -33.94 30.83 25.90
N TYR A 231 -33.47 29.99 26.83
CA TYR A 231 -33.85 30.03 28.25
C TYR A 231 -33.17 31.16 29.06
N LEU A 232 -32.31 31.97 28.43
CA LEU A 232 -31.65 33.15 29.03
C LEU A 232 -32.14 34.48 28.42
N MET A 233 -33.17 34.44 27.58
CA MET A 233 -33.83 35.61 26.96
C MET A 233 -35.30 35.78 27.40
N PHE A 234 -35.71 35.11 28.48
CA PHE A 234 -37.00 35.22 29.17
C PHE A 234 -36.75 35.20 30.68
#